data_AF-A0A4D6HAX9-F1
#
_entry.id   AF-A0A4D6HAX9-F1
#
_cell.length_a   1.000
_cell.length_b   1.000
_cell.length_c   1.000
_cell.angle_alpha   90.00
_cell.angle_beta   90.00
_cell.angle_gamma   90.00
#
_symmetry.space_group_name_H-M   'P 1'
#
loop_
_entity.id
_entity.type
_entity.pdbx_description
1 polymer ?
#
loop_
_entity_poly.entity_id
_entity_poly.type
_entity_poly.pdbx_seq_one_letter_code
_entity_poly.pdbx_strand_id
1 'polypeptide(L)'
;MTEGYILNTVQTPGPLRTVYDSIDRGNTTEEEIADDTDLPEDLRSQGMRGLQELGMIGRQEPDYYTAGFAWETGNRDLDFRMSALHNLAIEATPGEWGKQSVVLLNYQYLLQEDIQHLHASDQVLYEAIDKWEHEQREYRPRSQQGPITLNEPKFVNWTRLASFLGLIEKATGREYVVYPDPEMILESLRIATGDEKRIAIQEYINWLQENLLLINLTGERDVPAPFARTLYNLIREEKIKLVEYGDAGVVRLDRSPRRSGMEKDANSIEVIA
;
A
#
# COMPACT_ATOMS: atom_id res chain seq x y z
N MET A 1 1.15 -17.76 19.66
CA MET A 1 0.25 -16.61 19.87
C MET A 1 -0.60 -16.44 18.62
N THR A 2 -1.88 -16.09 18.75
CA THR A 2 -2.68 -15.69 17.59
C THR A 2 -2.18 -14.33 17.10
N GLU A 3 -1.86 -14.24 15.82
CA GLU A 3 -1.49 -13.00 15.14
C GLU A 3 -2.46 -11.86 15.48
N GLY A 4 -1.92 -10.66 15.75
CA GLY A 4 -2.71 -9.46 16.05
C GLY A 4 -3.38 -8.89 14.79
N TYR A 5 -4.12 -7.80 14.93
CA TYR A 5 -4.81 -7.16 13.81
C TYR A 5 -4.30 -5.74 13.68
N ILE A 6 -3.67 -5.41 12.56
CA ILE A 6 -2.90 -4.17 12.34
C ILE A 6 -3.72 -2.92 12.68
N LEU A 7 -5.02 -2.90 12.39
CA LEU A 7 -5.88 -1.74 12.68
C LEU A 7 -6.29 -1.61 14.16
N ASN A 8 -6.12 -2.66 14.96
CA ASN A 8 -6.22 -2.59 16.43
C ASN A 8 -4.87 -2.23 17.08
N THR A 9 -3.77 -2.61 16.43
CA THR A 9 -2.42 -2.43 16.96
C THR A 9 -1.86 -1.05 16.64
N VAL A 10 -1.85 -0.66 15.36
CA VAL A 10 -1.24 0.58 14.87
C VAL A 10 -2.26 1.73 14.85
N GLN A 11 -2.24 2.53 15.91
CA GLN A 11 -3.04 3.75 16.05
C GLN A 11 -2.30 4.98 15.53
N THR A 12 -0.97 4.98 15.67
CA THR A 12 -0.07 6.00 15.13
C THR A 12 1.08 5.30 14.41
N PRO A 13 1.28 5.50 13.10
CA PRO A 13 2.34 4.82 12.35
C PRO A 13 3.76 5.37 12.60
N GLY A 14 3.90 6.59 13.13
CA GLY A 14 5.20 7.25 13.33
C GLY A 14 6.26 6.39 14.04
N PRO A 15 5.94 5.69 15.15
CA PRO A 15 6.87 4.80 15.84
C PRO A 15 7.39 3.62 15.01
N LEU A 16 6.69 3.16 13.96
CA LEU A 16 7.10 2.01 13.16
C LEU A 16 8.49 2.22 12.58
N ARG A 17 8.74 3.39 11.98
CA ARG A 17 10.03 3.68 11.35
C ARG A 17 11.15 3.80 12.39
N THR A 18 10.90 4.54 13.46
CA THR A 18 11.87 4.75 14.53
C THR A 18 12.32 3.42 15.15
N VAL A 19 11.39 2.51 15.42
CA VAL A 19 11.69 1.19 15.97
C VAL A 19 12.44 0.32 14.95
N TYR A 20 12.02 0.31 13.69
CA TYR A 20 12.71 -0.45 12.64
C TYR A 20 14.16 0.02 12.50
N ASP A 21 14.38 1.33 12.40
CA ASP A 21 15.71 1.92 12.28
C ASP A 21 16.60 1.63 13.50
N SER A 22 16.01 1.51 14.69
CA SER A 22 16.73 1.12 15.91
C SER A 22 17.24 -0.32 15.83
N ILE A 23 16.38 -1.26 15.45
CA ILE A 23 16.72 -2.68 15.32
C ILE A 23 17.74 -2.87 14.20
N ASP A 24 17.56 -2.18 13.08
CA ASP A 24 18.47 -2.22 11.93
C ASP A 24 19.89 -1.69 12.26
N ARG A 25 20.00 -0.77 13.24
CA ARG A 25 21.28 -0.32 13.79
C ARG A 25 21.92 -1.31 14.78
N GLY A 26 21.24 -2.40 15.11
CA GLY A 26 21.75 -3.46 15.98
C GLY A 26 21.24 -3.43 17.41
N ASN A 27 20.23 -2.62 17.74
CA ASN A 27 19.56 -2.68 19.04
C ASN A 27 18.52 -3.81 19.02
N THR A 28 18.90 -5.00 19.50
CA THR A 28 18.09 -6.22 19.30
C THR A 28 17.21 -6.56 20.49
N THR A 29 17.40 -5.96 21.66
CA THR A 29 16.57 -6.22 22.85
C THR A 29 15.58 -5.09 23.13
N GLU A 30 14.52 -5.38 23.90
CA GLU A 30 13.52 -4.35 24.26
C GLU A 30 14.12 -3.18 25.05
N GLU A 31 15.16 -3.45 25.86
CA GLU A 31 15.89 -2.44 26.63
C GLU A 31 16.72 -1.54 25.71
N GLU A 32 17.51 -2.13 24.81
CA GLU A 32 18.32 -1.36 23.84
C GLU A 32 17.44 -0.51 22.91
N ILE A 33 16.32 -1.05 22.43
CA ILE A 33 15.37 -0.30 21.60
C ILE A 33 14.73 0.83 22.41
N ALA A 34 14.43 0.61 23.70
CA ALA A 34 13.89 1.66 24.56
C ALA A 34 14.88 2.82 24.72
N ASP A 35 16.14 2.49 25.01
CA ASP A 35 17.21 3.46 25.23
C ASP A 35 17.57 4.25 23.96
N ASP A 36 17.58 3.60 22.79
CA ASP A 36 17.92 4.26 21.51
C ASP A 36 16.78 5.12 20.95
N THR A 37 15.52 4.74 21.18
CA THR A 37 14.38 5.43 20.54
C THR A 37 13.78 6.56 21.37
N ASP A 38 13.99 6.59 22.69
CA ASP A 38 13.34 7.51 23.65
C ASP A 38 11.80 7.53 23.50
N LEU A 39 11.22 6.45 22.95
CA LEU A 39 9.78 6.32 22.78
C LEU A 39 9.12 5.88 24.08
N PRO A 40 7.97 6.48 24.46
CA PRO A 40 7.10 5.94 25.49
C PRO A 40 6.78 4.45 25.25
N GLU A 41 6.65 3.68 26.33
CA GLU A 41 6.46 2.22 26.27
C GLU A 41 5.26 1.81 25.39
N ASP A 42 4.16 2.57 25.44
CA ASP A 42 2.97 2.31 24.65
C ASP A 42 3.23 2.48 23.14
N LEU A 43 3.91 3.56 22.75
CA LEU A 43 4.27 3.83 21.35
C LEU A 43 5.34 2.85 20.85
N ARG A 44 6.32 2.50 21.68
CA ARG A 44 7.34 1.50 21.36
C ARG A 44 6.72 0.12 21.16
N SER A 45 5.87 -0.30 22.09
CA SER A 45 5.15 -1.58 22.02
C SER A 45 4.22 -1.66 20.79
N GLN A 46 3.56 -0.55 20.46
CA GLN A 46 2.79 -0.42 19.22
C GLN A 46 3.69 -0.51 17.98
N GLY A 47 4.84 0.15 17.98
CA GLY A 47 5.82 0.11 16.90
C GLY A 47 6.33 -1.31 16.65
N MET A 48 6.80 -2.01 17.69
CA MET A 48 7.29 -3.39 17.57
C MET A 48 6.20 -4.34 17.07
N ARG A 49 5.01 -4.32 17.68
CA ARG A 49 3.91 -5.21 17.27
C ARG A 49 3.43 -4.90 15.85
N GLY A 50 3.31 -3.64 15.49
CA GLY A 50 2.91 -3.23 14.15
C GLY A 50 3.94 -3.64 13.10
N LEU A 51 5.24 -3.54 13.39
CA LEU A 51 6.29 -4.04 12.49
C LEU A 51 6.26 -5.56 12.33
N GLN A 52 5.96 -6.31 13.40
CA GLN A 52 5.79 -7.76 13.31
C GLN A 52 4.58 -8.14 12.46
N GLU A 53 3.45 -7.44 12.64
CA GLU A 53 2.25 -7.62 11.83
C GLU A 53 2.47 -7.22 10.36
N LEU A 54 3.33 -6.24 10.08
CA LEU A 54 3.75 -5.90 8.72
C LEU A 54 4.85 -6.83 8.15
N GLY A 55 5.30 -7.85 8.91
CA GLY A 55 6.40 -8.73 8.51
C GLY A 55 7.77 -8.02 8.38
N MET A 56 7.90 -6.80 8.91
CA MET A 56 9.11 -5.98 8.78
C MET A 56 10.19 -6.38 9.79
N ILE A 57 9.80 -6.96 10.93
CA ILE A 57 10.73 -7.49 11.94
C ILE A 57 10.30 -8.89 12.40
N GLY A 58 11.29 -9.71 12.78
CA GLY A 58 11.09 -10.98 13.44
C GLY A 58 11.65 -10.98 14.86
N ARG A 59 11.38 -12.06 15.61
CA ARG A 59 11.91 -12.28 16.97
C ARG A 59 12.46 -13.69 17.11
N GLN A 60 13.68 -13.81 17.61
CA GLN A 60 14.33 -15.03 18.08
C GLN A 60 14.73 -14.79 19.53
N GLU A 61 13.88 -15.19 20.48
CA GLU A 61 13.99 -14.86 21.91
C GLU A 61 15.45 -14.92 22.43
N PRO A 62 15.97 -13.82 23.01
CA PRO A 62 15.28 -12.56 23.33
C PRO A 62 15.27 -11.50 22.21
N ASP A 63 15.97 -11.75 21.10
CA ASP A 63 16.40 -10.74 20.14
C ASP A 63 15.40 -10.49 19.01
N TYR A 64 15.31 -9.23 18.58
CA TYR A 64 14.63 -8.76 17.38
C TYR A 64 15.61 -8.62 16.22
N TYR A 65 15.12 -8.83 15.01
CA TYR A 65 15.88 -8.62 13.77
C TYR A 65 14.99 -8.04 12.68
N THR A 66 15.58 -7.26 11.76
CA THR A 66 14.86 -6.77 10.58
C THR A 66 14.79 -7.85 9.51
N ALA A 67 13.70 -7.88 8.75
CA ALA A 67 13.54 -8.78 7.60
C ALA A 67 14.33 -8.30 6.35
N GLY A 68 15.00 -7.14 6.43
CA GLY A 68 15.56 -6.43 5.28
C GLY A 68 14.49 -5.69 4.46
N PHE A 69 14.92 -4.96 3.43
CA PHE A 69 14.01 -4.41 2.43
C PHE A 69 13.89 -5.35 1.24
N ALA A 70 12.69 -5.42 0.66
CA ALA A 70 12.45 -6.17 -0.57
C ALA A 70 13.20 -5.55 -1.76
N TRP A 71 13.36 -4.21 -1.75
CA TRP A 71 14.09 -3.45 -2.74
C TRP A 71 14.92 -2.33 -2.07
N GLU A 72 16.06 -2.01 -2.68
CA GLU A 72 16.95 -0.93 -2.26
C GLU A 72 17.06 0.12 -3.37
N THR A 73 16.27 1.17 -3.26
CA THR A 73 16.17 2.26 -4.25
C THR A 73 17.16 3.39 -3.97
N GLY A 74 17.82 3.34 -2.81
CA GLY A 74 18.64 4.42 -2.27
C GLY A 74 17.83 5.47 -1.50
N ASN A 75 16.50 5.38 -1.52
CA ASN A 75 15.61 6.14 -0.64
C ASN A 75 15.05 5.21 0.44
N ARG A 76 15.69 5.23 1.61
CA ARG A 76 15.38 4.32 2.72
C ARG A 76 13.94 4.43 3.23
N ASP A 77 13.29 5.58 3.09
CA ASP A 77 11.88 5.75 3.47
C ASP A 77 10.96 5.05 2.46
N LEU A 78 11.23 5.25 1.17
CA LEU A 78 10.54 4.57 0.09
C LEU A 78 10.71 3.05 0.18
N ASP A 79 11.94 2.58 0.40
CA ASP A 79 12.28 1.15 0.55
C ASP A 79 11.44 0.48 1.64
N PHE A 80 11.26 1.18 2.76
CA PHE A 80 10.45 0.68 3.87
C PHE A 80 8.97 0.63 3.54
N ARG A 81 8.42 1.70 2.94
CA ARG A 81 7.00 1.74 2.56
C ARG A 81 6.69 0.68 1.52
N MET A 82 7.54 0.53 0.50
CA MET A 82 7.42 -0.51 -0.52
C MET A 82 7.55 -1.91 0.07
N SER A 83 8.49 -2.14 0.97
CA SER A 83 8.65 -3.45 1.63
C SER A 83 7.46 -3.81 2.53
N ALA A 84 6.92 -2.84 3.27
CA ALA A 84 5.73 -3.05 4.08
C ALA A 84 4.50 -3.39 3.19
N LEU A 85 4.32 -2.68 2.08
CA LEU A 85 3.26 -2.98 1.11
C LEU A 85 3.47 -4.34 0.43
N HIS A 86 4.71 -4.72 0.14
CA HIS A 86 5.04 -6.03 -0.41
C HIS A 86 4.64 -7.17 0.51
N ASN A 87 4.99 -7.07 1.79
CA ASN A 87 4.59 -8.08 2.78
C ASN A 87 3.06 -8.17 2.90
N LEU A 88 2.35 -7.04 2.85
CA LEU A 88 0.89 -7.02 2.84
C LEU A 88 0.31 -7.65 1.57
N ALA A 89 0.94 -7.44 0.40
CA ALA A 89 0.51 -8.01 -0.87
C ALA A 89 0.66 -9.53 -0.91
N ILE A 90 1.75 -10.07 -0.36
CA ILE A 90 1.97 -11.52 -0.21
C ILE A 90 0.84 -12.17 0.60
N GLU A 91 0.40 -11.51 1.67
CA GLU A 91 -0.72 -12.00 2.50
C GLU A 91 -2.09 -11.80 1.83
N ALA A 92 -2.19 -10.94 0.81
CA ALA A 92 -3.45 -10.56 0.20
C ALA A 92 -3.81 -11.45 -1.01
N THR A 93 -3.76 -12.77 -0.82
CA THR A 93 -4.15 -13.74 -1.84
C THR A 93 -5.67 -13.95 -1.85
N PRO A 94 -6.36 -13.78 -3.00
CA PRO A 94 -7.80 -14.01 -3.09
C PRO A 94 -8.22 -15.41 -2.63
N GLY A 95 -9.12 -15.48 -1.66
CA GLY A 95 -9.60 -16.72 -1.06
C GLY A 95 -8.73 -17.25 0.09
N GLU A 96 -7.52 -16.73 0.26
CA GLU A 96 -6.57 -17.09 1.32
C GLU A 96 -6.08 -15.84 2.07
N TRP A 97 -6.99 -14.89 2.29
CA TRP A 97 -6.67 -13.60 2.90
C TRP A 97 -6.00 -13.74 4.27
N GLY A 98 -4.79 -13.20 4.37
CA GLY A 98 -4.12 -12.96 5.63
C GLY A 98 -4.84 -11.90 6.46
N LYS A 99 -4.54 -11.84 7.75
CA LYS A 99 -5.26 -10.96 8.68
C LYS A 99 -4.94 -9.48 8.42
N GLN A 100 -3.81 -9.17 7.81
CA GLN A 100 -3.43 -7.79 7.52
C GLN A 100 -3.86 -7.32 6.12
N SER A 101 -4.44 -8.21 5.30
CA SER A 101 -4.96 -7.88 3.96
C SER A 101 -5.97 -6.73 3.96
N VAL A 102 -6.62 -6.44 5.10
CA VAL A 102 -7.51 -5.28 5.28
C VAL A 102 -6.90 -3.96 4.77
N VAL A 103 -5.57 -3.78 4.91
CA VAL A 103 -4.93 -2.52 4.49
C VAL A 103 -5.10 -2.31 2.99
N LEU A 104 -4.82 -3.34 2.20
CA LEU A 104 -4.93 -3.30 0.74
C LEU A 104 -6.36 -3.49 0.26
N LEU A 105 -7.21 -4.25 0.96
CA LEU A 105 -8.63 -4.44 0.63
C LEU A 105 -9.42 -3.14 0.76
N ASN A 106 -9.26 -2.41 1.87
CA ASN A 106 -9.85 -1.08 2.03
C ASN A 106 -9.42 -0.14 0.90
N TYR A 107 -8.13 -0.14 0.54
CA TYR A 107 -7.62 0.69 -0.56
C TYR A 107 -8.20 0.27 -1.92
N GLN A 108 -8.26 -1.04 -2.19
CA GLN A 108 -8.87 -1.60 -3.39
C GLN A 108 -10.32 -1.16 -3.54
N TYR A 109 -11.10 -1.18 -2.45
CA TYR A 109 -12.49 -0.71 -2.48
C TYR A 109 -12.59 0.74 -2.98
N LEU A 110 -11.73 1.64 -2.47
CA LEU A 110 -11.73 3.04 -2.90
C LEU A 110 -11.43 3.19 -4.39
N LEU A 111 -10.53 2.36 -4.94
CA LEU A 111 -10.23 2.36 -6.37
C LEU A 111 -11.40 1.82 -7.21
N GLN A 112 -12.06 0.76 -6.75
CA GLN A 112 -13.14 0.10 -7.48
C GLN A 112 -14.43 0.94 -7.51
N GLU A 113 -14.74 1.61 -6.40
CA GLU A 113 -15.91 2.48 -6.28
C GLU A 113 -15.60 3.94 -6.70
N ASP A 114 -14.41 4.20 -7.25
CA ASP A 114 -13.96 5.53 -7.70
C ASP A 114 -14.12 6.62 -6.62
N ILE A 115 -13.77 6.27 -5.38
CA ILE A 115 -13.76 7.20 -4.26
C ILE A 115 -12.45 7.97 -4.29
N GLN A 116 -12.53 9.26 -4.62
CA GLN A 116 -11.33 10.12 -4.74
C GLN A 116 -11.03 10.91 -3.46
N HIS A 117 -12.04 11.15 -2.64
CA HIS A 117 -11.97 11.91 -1.40
C HIS A 117 -12.66 11.12 -0.30
N LEU A 118 -12.08 11.12 0.90
CA LEU A 118 -12.70 10.47 2.06
C LEU A 118 -12.44 11.24 3.35
N HIS A 119 -13.37 11.09 4.29
CA HIS A 119 -13.21 11.54 5.67
C HIS A 119 -13.02 10.32 6.59
N ALA A 120 -12.04 10.39 7.49
CA ALA A 120 -11.64 9.24 8.33
C ALA A 120 -12.70 8.75 9.33
N SER A 121 -13.82 9.46 9.51
CA SER A 121 -14.95 9.02 10.33
C SER A 121 -16.26 8.91 9.54
N ASP A 122 -16.18 8.73 8.23
CA ASP A 122 -17.36 8.49 7.40
C ASP A 122 -17.92 7.08 7.65
N GLN A 123 -19.03 7.04 8.40
CA GLN A 123 -19.72 5.79 8.74
C GLN A 123 -20.27 5.05 7.54
N VAL A 124 -20.84 5.77 6.58
CA VAL A 124 -21.42 5.15 5.39
C VAL A 124 -20.33 4.45 4.60
N LEU A 125 -19.16 5.09 4.50
CA LEU A 125 -18.01 4.53 3.81
C LEU A 125 -17.46 3.28 4.50
N TYR A 126 -17.11 3.35 5.79
CA TYR A 126 -16.47 2.19 6.44
C TYR A 126 -17.44 1.01 6.60
N GLU A 127 -18.75 1.24 6.72
CA GLU A 127 -19.75 0.15 6.73
C GLU A 127 -19.90 -0.48 5.34
N ALA A 128 -19.83 0.31 4.27
CA ALA A 128 -19.86 -0.21 2.91
C ALA A 128 -18.62 -1.05 2.58
N ILE A 129 -17.44 -0.62 3.04
CA ILE A 129 -16.20 -1.38 2.95
C ILE A 129 -16.33 -2.72 3.71
N ASP A 130 -16.72 -2.69 4.99
CA ASP A 130 -16.87 -3.90 5.82
C ASP A 130 -17.83 -4.92 5.15
N LYS A 131 -18.94 -4.42 4.61
CA LYS A 131 -19.92 -5.25 3.91
C LYS A 131 -19.32 -5.87 2.65
N TRP A 132 -18.64 -5.08 1.83
CA TRP A 132 -18.00 -5.57 0.60
C TRP A 132 -16.92 -6.61 0.89
N GLU A 133 -16.10 -6.41 1.92
CA GLU A 133 -15.11 -7.37 2.38
C GLU A 133 -15.76 -8.71 2.76
N HIS A 134 -16.82 -8.66 3.56
CA HIS A 134 -17.52 -9.84 4.07
C HIS A 134 -18.36 -10.60 3.03
N GLU A 135 -18.99 -9.88 2.10
CA GLU A 135 -19.97 -10.43 1.16
C GLU A 135 -19.37 -10.74 -0.22
N GLN A 136 -18.38 -9.95 -0.68
CA GLN A 136 -17.83 -10.09 -2.03
C GLN A 136 -16.41 -10.63 -2.04
N ARG A 137 -15.61 -10.37 -0.99
CA ARG A 137 -14.24 -10.86 -0.89
C ARG A 137 -14.10 -12.09 -0.01
N GLU A 138 -15.12 -12.43 0.77
CA GLU A 138 -15.07 -13.51 1.77
C GLU A 138 -13.97 -13.31 2.83
N TYR A 139 -13.50 -12.07 3.00
CA TYR A 139 -12.50 -11.71 3.99
C TYR A 139 -13.17 -11.59 5.37
N ARG A 140 -12.82 -12.47 6.32
CA ARG A 140 -13.44 -12.55 7.65
C ARG A 140 -12.39 -12.68 8.76
N PRO A 141 -11.67 -11.60 9.10
CA PRO A 141 -10.63 -11.65 10.12
C PRO A 141 -11.24 -12.00 11.49
N ARG A 142 -10.51 -12.81 12.28
CA ARG A 142 -10.96 -13.27 13.60
C ARG A 142 -9.97 -12.95 14.71
N SER A 143 -10.52 -12.60 15.86
CA SER A 143 -9.84 -12.51 17.15
C SER A 143 -10.25 -13.68 18.05
N GLN A 144 -9.66 -13.78 19.25
CA GLN A 144 -10.11 -14.73 20.27
C GLN A 144 -11.56 -14.46 20.73
N GLN A 145 -12.07 -13.23 20.56
CA GLN A 145 -13.41 -12.81 20.95
C GLN A 145 -14.45 -12.97 19.82
N GLY A 146 -14.02 -13.39 18.62
CA GLY A 146 -14.89 -13.57 17.46
C GLY A 146 -14.46 -12.75 16.24
N PRO A 147 -15.33 -12.63 15.22
CA PRO A 147 -15.07 -11.84 14.01
C PRO A 147 -14.71 -10.39 14.32
N ILE A 148 -13.78 -9.84 13.56
CA ILE A 148 -13.38 -8.44 13.64
C ILE A 148 -14.11 -7.69 12.52
N THR A 149 -14.85 -6.65 12.87
CA THR A 149 -15.47 -5.74 11.89
C THR A 149 -14.71 -4.42 11.81
N LEU A 150 -14.78 -3.76 10.66
CA LEU A 150 -14.34 -2.38 10.49
C LEU A 150 -15.33 -1.43 11.19
N ASN A 151 -14.79 -0.48 11.95
CA ASN A 151 -15.55 0.52 12.68
C ASN A 151 -14.77 1.84 12.69
N GLU A 152 -15.36 2.93 13.20
CA GLU A 152 -14.71 4.25 13.14
C GLU A 152 -13.26 4.23 13.68
N PRO A 153 -12.94 3.75 14.90
CA PRO A 153 -11.56 3.72 15.37
C PRO A 153 -10.59 2.99 14.43
N LYS A 154 -10.98 1.82 13.90
CA LYS A 154 -10.15 1.05 12.97
C LYS A 154 -10.00 1.75 11.63
N PHE A 155 -11.04 2.42 11.14
CA PHE A 155 -10.97 3.17 9.89
C PHE A 155 -10.09 4.42 10.04
N VAL A 156 -10.16 5.11 11.18
CA VAL A 156 -9.21 6.19 11.53
C VAL A 156 -7.78 5.66 11.55
N ASN A 157 -7.53 4.52 12.19
CA ASN A 157 -6.20 3.89 12.22
C ASN A 157 -5.74 3.49 10.81
N TRP A 158 -6.66 2.94 9.99
CA TRP A 158 -6.40 2.61 8.60
C TRP A 158 -6.01 3.85 7.79
N THR A 159 -6.74 4.97 7.87
CA THR A 159 -6.37 6.19 7.11
C THR A 159 -4.99 6.71 7.48
N ARG A 160 -4.61 6.65 8.77
CA ARG A 160 -3.27 7.03 9.22
C ARG A 160 -2.20 6.10 8.62
N LEU A 161 -2.42 4.78 8.70
CA LEU A 161 -1.49 3.80 8.16
C LEU A 161 -1.39 3.88 6.62
N ALA A 162 -2.52 3.94 5.92
CA ALA A 162 -2.58 4.09 4.48
C ALA A 162 -1.89 5.38 4.01
N SER A 163 -2.03 6.48 4.75
CA SER A 163 -1.33 7.73 4.44
C SER A 163 0.17 7.61 4.69
N PHE A 164 0.58 6.98 5.79
CA PHE A 164 1.98 6.70 6.08
C PHE A 164 2.62 5.79 5.04
N LEU A 165 1.90 4.80 4.52
CA LEU A 165 2.35 3.92 3.44
C LEU A 165 2.25 4.56 2.05
N GLY A 166 1.77 5.81 1.92
CA GLY A 166 1.70 6.51 0.63
C GLY A 166 0.57 6.06 -0.29
N LEU A 167 -0.50 5.45 0.24
CA LEU A 167 -1.69 5.06 -0.53
C LEU A 167 -2.68 6.21 -0.71
N ILE A 168 -2.77 7.08 0.31
CA ILE A 168 -3.64 8.26 0.33
C ILE A 168 -2.87 9.48 0.84
N GLU A 169 -3.24 10.66 0.37
CA GLU A 169 -2.61 11.92 0.75
C GLU A 169 -3.51 12.70 1.72
N LYS A 170 -2.92 13.23 2.80
CA LYS A 170 -3.66 14.04 3.76
C LYS A 170 -3.94 15.43 3.19
N ALA A 171 -5.20 15.79 3.01
CA ALA A 171 -5.59 17.12 2.54
C ALA A 171 -5.63 18.13 3.69
N THR A 172 -6.48 17.88 4.69
CA THR A 172 -6.63 18.74 5.87
C THR A 172 -7.39 18.01 6.97
N GLY A 173 -7.04 18.24 8.24
CA GLY A 173 -7.76 17.63 9.37
C GLY A 173 -7.85 16.10 9.26
N ARG A 174 -9.07 15.59 9.03
CA ARG A 174 -9.42 14.17 8.83
C ARG A 174 -9.82 13.83 7.37
N GLU A 175 -9.60 14.75 6.45
CA GLU A 175 -9.85 14.61 5.01
C GLU A 175 -8.60 14.10 4.28
N TYR A 176 -8.80 13.15 3.38
CA TYR A 176 -7.76 12.53 2.56
C TYR A 176 -8.17 12.47 1.09
N VAL A 177 -7.17 12.43 0.22
CA VAL A 177 -7.31 12.21 -1.22
C VAL A 177 -6.73 10.84 -1.56
N VAL A 178 -7.45 10.05 -2.34
CA VAL A 178 -6.95 8.76 -2.84
C VAL A 178 -5.99 9.04 -3.97
N TYR A 179 -4.69 8.93 -3.67
CA TYR A 179 -3.62 9.31 -4.58
C TYR A 179 -2.34 8.57 -4.14
N PRO A 180 -2.01 7.45 -4.79
CA PRO A 180 -0.80 6.72 -4.45
C PRO A 180 0.42 7.56 -4.79
N ASP A 181 1.44 7.48 -3.94
CA ASP A 181 2.69 8.23 -4.06
C ASP A 181 3.33 8.05 -5.45
N PRO A 182 3.45 9.12 -6.26
CA PRO A 182 4.05 9.03 -7.58
C PRO A 182 5.49 8.51 -7.59
N GLU A 183 6.28 8.79 -6.56
CA GLU A 183 7.66 8.28 -6.47
C GLU A 183 7.66 6.76 -6.33
N MET A 184 6.76 6.23 -5.49
CA MET A 184 6.55 4.79 -5.35
C MET A 184 6.12 4.15 -6.67
N ILE A 185 5.15 4.74 -7.37
CA ILE A 185 4.66 4.20 -8.64
C ILE A 185 5.74 4.25 -9.73
N LEU A 186 6.56 5.30 -9.77
CA LEU A 186 7.68 5.38 -10.71
C LEU A 186 8.74 4.32 -10.40
N GLU A 187 9.07 4.12 -9.14
CA GLU A 187 10.09 3.16 -8.74
C GLU A 187 9.63 1.72 -8.92
N SER A 188 8.36 1.42 -8.63
CA SER A 188 7.78 0.11 -8.97
C SER A 188 7.76 -0.15 -10.47
N LEU A 189 7.55 0.87 -11.31
CA LEU A 189 7.68 0.72 -12.77
C LEU A 189 9.13 0.40 -13.16
N ARG A 190 10.12 1.07 -12.57
CA ARG A 190 11.54 0.78 -12.83
C ARG A 190 11.90 -0.65 -12.45
N ILE A 191 11.45 -1.11 -11.29
CA ILE A 191 11.67 -2.48 -10.82
C ILE A 191 10.97 -3.48 -11.75
N ALA A 192 9.69 -3.26 -12.07
CA ALA A 192 8.91 -4.19 -12.89
C ALA A 192 9.41 -4.28 -14.34
N THR A 193 9.93 -3.18 -14.89
CA THR A 193 10.46 -3.13 -16.27
C THR A 193 11.90 -3.61 -16.38
N GLY A 194 12.69 -3.53 -15.30
CA GLY A 194 14.12 -3.83 -15.32
C GLY A 194 14.86 -3.08 -16.42
N ASP A 195 15.73 -3.80 -17.14
CA ASP A 195 16.53 -3.22 -18.24
C ASP A 195 15.71 -2.90 -19.50
N GLU A 196 14.53 -3.50 -19.67
CA GLU A 196 13.70 -3.30 -20.87
C GLU A 196 13.05 -1.92 -20.89
N LYS A 197 12.88 -1.29 -19.71
CA LYS A 197 12.25 0.02 -19.50
C LYS A 197 10.85 0.14 -20.10
N ARG A 198 10.21 -0.98 -20.46
CA ARG A 198 8.87 -1.05 -21.02
C ARG A 198 8.15 -2.26 -20.45
N ILE A 199 6.86 -2.11 -20.18
CA ILE A 199 5.99 -3.18 -19.68
C ILE A 199 4.57 -2.97 -20.21
N ALA A 200 3.85 -4.05 -20.55
CA ALA A 200 2.44 -3.91 -20.88
C ALA A 200 1.65 -3.43 -19.64
N ILE A 201 0.65 -2.57 -19.82
CA ILE A 201 -0.10 -2.02 -18.67
C ILE A 201 -0.75 -3.15 -17.85
N GLN A 202 -1.31 -4.17 -18.51
CA GLN A 202 -1.88 -5.32 -17.82
C GLN A 202 -0.83 -6.11 -17.02
N GLU A 203 0.36 -6.31 -17.58
CA GLU A 203 1.47 -7.00 -16.89
C GLU A 203 1.91 -6.21 -15.66
N TYR A 204 1.99 -4.88 -15.78
CA TYR A 204 2.31 -4.02 -14.64
C TYR A 204 1.24 -4.05 -13.54
N ILE A 205 -0.04 -4.05 -13.92
CA ILE A 205 -1.14 -4.20 -12.95
C ILE A 205 -1.06 -5.55 -12.23
N ASN A 206 -0.77 -6.64 -12.95
CA ASN A 206 -0.58 -7.95 -12.32
C ASN A 206 0.64 -7.94 -11.38
N TRP A 207 1.75 -7.33 -11.81
CA TRP A 207 2.93 -7.18 -10.99
C TRP A 207 2.61 -6.41 -9.69
N LEU A 208 1.84 -5.32 -9.77
CA LEU A 208 1.39 -4.59 -8.59
C LEU A 208 0.54 -5.46 -7.66
N GLN A 209 -0.38 -6.27 -8.19
CA GLN A 209 -1.21 -7.16 -7.36
C GLN A 209 -0.36 -8.15 -6.57
N GLU A 210 0.70 -8.68 -7.17
CA GLU A 210 1.60 -9.65 -6.56
C GLU A 210 2.61 -9.00 -5.59
N ASN A 211 2.94 -7.71 -5.80
CA ASN A 211 4.09 -7.11 -5.16
C ASN A 211 3.81 -5.87 -4.30
N LEU A 212 2.72 -5.13 -4.49
CA LEU A 212 2.49 -3.85 -3.78
C LEU A 212 1.02 -3.50 -3.53
N LEU A 213 0.17 -3.52 -4.56
CA LEU A 213 -1.17 -2.91 -4.56
C LEU A 213 -2.21 -3.79 -5.25
N LEU A 214 -3.35 -4.00 -4.59
CA LEU A 214 -4.50 -4.71 -5.16
C LEU A 214 -5.31 -3.84 -6.14
N ILE A 215 -4.80 -3.63 -7.35
CA ILE A 215 -5.47 -2.82 -8.39
C ILE A 215 -6.11 -3.74 -9.42
N ASN A 216 -7.37 -3.49 -9.78
CA ASN A 216 -8.02 -4.13 -10.93
C ASN A 216 -8.28 -3.09 -12.00
N LEU A 217 -8.13 -3.48 -13.27
CA LEU A 217 -8.71 -2.69 -14.36
C LEU A 217 -10.24 -2.71 -14.22
N THR A 218 -10.88 -1.60 -14.61
CA THR A 218 -12.34 -1.54 -14.68
C THR A 218 -12.87 -2.31 -15.88
N GLY A 219 -14.19 -2.47 -15.99
CA GLY A 219 -14.83 -3.30 -17.03
C GLY A 219 -14.48 -2.94 -18.49
N GLU A 220 -14.01 -1.72 -18.76
CA GLU A 220 -13.57 -1.28 -20.09
C GLU A 220 -12.05 -1.46 -20.34
N ARG A 221 -11.35 -2.17 -19.44
CA ARG A 221 -9.88 -2.21 -19.35
C ARG A 221 -9.28 -0.85 -19.02
N ASP A 222 -10.01 -0.02 -18.29
CA ASP A 222 -9.48 1.28 -17.87
C ASP A 222 -8.75 1.16 -16.55
N VAL A 223 -7.65 1.90 -16.44
CA VAL A 223 -6.96 2.10 -15.18
C VAL A 223 -7.87 2.95 -14.27
N PRO A 224 -8.15 2.54 -13.02
CA PRO A 224 -9.01 3.30 -12.10
C PRO A 224 -8.57 4.75 -11.94
N ALA A 225 -9.52 5.69 -11.91
CA ALA A 225 -9.24 7.13 -11.97
C ALA A 225 -8.19 7.64 -10.96
N PRO A 226 -8.20 7.21 -9.67
CA PRO A 226 -7.15 7.64 -8.74
C PRO A 226 -5.74 7.22 -9.17
N PHE A 227 -5.57 6.00 -9.69
CA PHE A 227 -4.29 5.50 -10.18
C PHE A 227 -3.91 6.10 -11.53
N ALA A 228 -4.90 6.26 -12.43
CA ALA A 228 -4.75 6.93 -13.71
C ALA A 228 -4.22 8.36 -13.55
N ARG A 229 -4.66 9.08 -12.51
CA ARG A 229 -4.16 10.41 -12.16
C ARG A 229 -2.67 10.41 -11.82
N THR A 230 -2.20 9.43 -11.06
CA THR A 230 -0.78 9.28 -10.73
C THR A 230 0.05 9.02 -11.99
N LEU A 231 -0.37 8.08 -12.84
CA LEU A 231 0.29 7.83 -14.13
C LEU A 231 0.29 9.08 -15.02
N TYR A 232 -0.83 9.79 -15.11
CA TYR A 232 -0.93 11.03 -15.87
C TYR A 232 0.04 12.11 -15.40
N ASN A 233 0.25 12.23 -14.08
CA ASN A 233 1.23 13.17 -13.53
C ASN A 233 2.67 12.77 -13.87
N LEU A 234 3.00 11.47 -13.81
CA LEU A 234 4.31 10.97 -14.26
C LEU A 234 4.56 11.22 -15.76
N ILE A 235 3.52 11.10 -16.61
CA ILE A 235 3.60 11.46 -18.04
C ILE A 235 3.83 12.96 -18.20
N ARG A 236 3.11 13.79 -17.44
CA ARG A 236 3.27 15.25 -17.48
C ARG A 236 4.67 15.69 -17.07
N GLU A 237 5.29 14.98 -16.14
CA GLU A 237 6.65 15.20 -15.64
C GLU A 237 7.73 14.53 -16.51
N GLU A 238 7.32 13.96 -17.65
CA GLU A 238 8.21 13.30 -18.63
C GLU A 238 9.03 12.16 -18.01
N LYS A 239 8.48 11.50 -16.98
CA LYS A 239 9.07 10.31 -16.34
C LYS A 239 8.66 9.02 -17.02
N ILE A 240 7.49 9.00 -17.64
CA ILE A 240 6.97 7.86 -18.39
C ILE A 240 6.25 8.30 -19.67
N LYS A 241 6.02 7.36 -20.57
CA LYS A 241 5.14 7.47 -21.74
C LYS A 241 4.19 6.29 -21.80
N LEU A 242 3.02 6.50 -22.43
CA LEU A 242 2.16 5.41 -22.88
C LEU A 242 2.34 5.21 -24.37
N VAL A 243 2.73 4.00 -24.75
CA VAL A 243 3.08 3.62 -26.13
C VAL A 243 2.28 2.41 -26.57
N GLU A 244 2.06 2.30 -27.87
CA GLU A 244 1.56 1.09 -28.53
C GLU A 244 2.73 0.11 -28.72
N TYR A 245 2.59 -1.10 -28.17
CA TYR A 245 3.57 -2.15 -28.37
C TYR A 245 2.90 -3.52 -28.45
N GLY A 246 3.21 -4.27 -29.50
CA GLY A 246 2.58 -5.57 -29.78
C GLY A 246 1.07 -5.46 -30.05
N ASP A 247 0.38 -6.60 -29.98
CA ASP A 247 -1.03 -6.73 -30.38
C ASP A 247 -2.01 -6.64 -29.19
N ALA A 248 -1.55 -6.20 -28.02
CA ALA A 248 -2.41 -6.07 -26.84
C ALA A 248 -3.46 -4.95 -27.05
N GLY A 249 -4.68 -5.19 -26.57
CA GLY A 249 -5.77 -4.22 -26.69
C GLY A 249 -5.45 -2.90 -25.96
N VAL A 250 -5.97 -1.80 -26.50
CA VAL A 250 -5.80 -0.45 -25.95
C VAL A 250 -6.26 -0.39 -24.49
N VAL A 251 -5.46 0.26 -23.66
CA VAL A 251 -5.77 0.53 -22.25
C VAL A 251 -5.86 2.03 -22.06
N ARG A 252 -6.93 2.52 -21.43
CA ARG A 252 -7.11 3.95 -21.19
C ARG A 252 -6.86 4.30 -19.75
N LEU A 253 -6.42 5.54 -19.55
CA LEU A 253 -6.39 6.18 -18.26
C LEU A 253 -7.75 6.85 -18.04
N ASP A 254 -8.54 6.35 -17.08
CA ASP A 254 -9.86 6.92 -16.82
C ASP A 254 -9.75 8.43 -16.46
N ARG A 255 -10.71 9.21 -16.95
CA ARG A 255 -10.84 10.67 -16.76
C ARG A 255 -9.56 11.49 -17.03
N SER A 256 -8.65 10.97 -17.84
CA SER A 256 -7.39 11.64 -18.18
C SER A 256 -7.44 12.27 -19.58
N PRO A 257 -7.12 13.56 -19.72
CA PRO A 257 -7.12 14.21 -21.03
C PRO A 257 -5.97 13.68 -21.90
N ARG A 258 -6.15 13.68 -23.22
CA ARG A 258 -5.06 13.36 -24.16
C ARG A 258 -3.93 14.38 -24.05
N ARG A 259 -2.69 13.91 -24.16
CA ARG A 259 -1.47 14.74 -24.09
C ARG A 259 -0.33 14.14 -24.92
N SER A 260 0.65 14.97 -25.26
CA SER A 260 1.99 14.50 -25.63
C SER A 260 2.51 13.48 -24.60
N GLY A 261 3.05 12.37 -25.09
CA GLY A 261 3.47 11.23 -24.27
C GLY A 261 2.41 10.14 -24.07
N MET A 262 1.21 10.30 -24.67
CA MET A 262 0.17 9.27 -24.71
C MET A 262 -0.19 8.94 -26.17
N GLU A 263 0.20 7.76 -26.63
CA GLU A 263 -0.24 7.27 -27.93
C GLU A 263 -1.73 6.90 -27.92
N LYS A 264 -2.38 7.01 -29.08
CA LYS A 264 -3.85 6.82 -29.20
C LYS A 264 -4.28 5.41 -28.83
N ASP A 265 -3.48 4.43 -29.25
CA ASP A 265 -3.76 3.01 -29.12
C ASP A 265 -2.78 2.36 -28.12
N ALA A 266 -2.35 3.14 -27.12
CA ALA A 266 -1.38 2.70 -26.13
C ALA A 266 -1.87 1.51 -25.29
N ASN A 267 -0.95 0.59 -25.05
CA ASN A 267 -1.17 -0.62 -24.25
C ASN A 267 0.00 -0.91 -23.30
N SER A 268 1.06 -0.11 -23.36
CA SER A 268 2.31 -0.31 -22.62
C SER A 268 2.81 1.00 -22.01
N ILE A 269 3.56 0.89 -20.91
CA ILE A 269 4.23 1.99 -20.22
C ILE A 269 5.71 1.91 -20.55
N GLU A 270 6.32 3.02 -20.97
CA GLU A 270 7.77 3.16 -21.15
C GLU A 270 8.33 4.15 -20.13
N VAL A 271 9.37 3.74 -19.39
CA VAL A 271 10.05 4.56 -18.39
C VAL A 271 11.15 5.38 -19.05
N ILE A 272 11.09 6.69 -18.83
CA ILE A 272 12.05 7.67 -19.36
C ILE A 272 13.00 7.99 -18.20
N ALA A 273 14.28 7.66 -18.38
CA ALA A 273 15.33 7.70 -17.36
C ALA A 273 15.27 8.93 -16.43
#